data_AF-A0A350XLH9-F1
#
_entry.id   AF-A0A350XLH9-F1
#
_cell.length_a   1.000
_cell.length_b   1.000
_cell.length_c   1.000
_cell.angle_alpha   90.00
_cell.angle_beta   90.00
_cell.angle_gamma   90.00
#
_symmetry.space_group_name_H-M   'P 1'
#
loop_
_entity.id
_entity.type
_entity.pdbx_description
1 polymer ?
#
loop_
_entity_poly.entity_id
_entity_poly.type
_entity_poly.pdbx_seq_one_letter_code
_entity_poly.pdbx_strand_id
1 'polypeptide(L)' 'MFSKIFRRGRENKGSQDKMAKDPICGMRVKKATALKSELGGQTYYFCSESCQRTFESQQAG' A
#
# COMPACT_ATOMS: atom_id res chain seq x y z
N MET A 1 17.10 14.65 -43.57
CA MET A 1 15.64 14.54 -43.34
C MET A 1 15.45 13.73 -42.07
N PHE A 2 15.43 14.33 -40.88
CA PHE A 2 14.31 15.05 -40.26
C PHE A 2 12.99 14.28 -40.19
N SER A 3 12.47 14.24 -38.96
CA SER A 3 11.14 13.82 -38.49
C SER A 3 10.98 12.33 -38.19
N LYS A 4 11.15 11.96 -36.91
CA LYS A 4 10.14 12.04 -35.83
C LYS A 4 9.02 11.01 -36.00
N ILE A 5 9.05 9.96 -35.17
CA ILE A 5 7.98 9.53 -34.24
C ILE A 5 8.75 8.70 -33.18
N PHE A 6 8.99 9.04 -31.90
CA PHE A 6 8.20 9.71 -30.87
C PHE A 6 6.78 9.16 -30.73
N ARG A 7 6.65 7.91 -30.31
CA ARG A 7 5.45 7.45 -29.59
C ARG A 7 5.82 6.41 -28.54
N ARG A 8 6.13 6.96 -27.37
CA ARG A 8 6.17 6.31 -26.07
C ARG A 8 4.84 5.58 -25.83
N GLY A 9 4.93 4.27 -25.61
CA GLY A 9 3.86 3.43 -25.09
C GLY A 9 4.32 2.68 -23.85
N ARG A 10 4.95 3.41 -22.93
CA ARG A 10 5.17 2.93 -21.57
C ARG A 10 3.86 3.20 -20.80
N GLU A 11 3.60 2.35 -19.80
CA GLU A 11 2.63 2.55 -18.71
C GLU A 11 1.28 1.81 -18.82
N ASN A 12 1.28 0.56 -18.36
CA ASN A 12 0.27 0.07 -17.40
C ASN A 12 0.81 -1.13 -16.57
N LYS A 13 2.05 -1.04 -16.06
CA LYS A 13 2.54 -1.93 -14.99
C LYS A 13 2.42 -1.21 -13.66
N GLY A 14 1.18 -0.91 -13.28
CA GLY A 14 0.88 -0.41 -11.96
C GLY A 14 0.01 -1.43 -11.23
N SER A 15 0.53 -1.98 -10.13
CA SER A 15 -0.29 -2.36 -8.97
C SER A 15 -0.75 -3.82 -8.80
N GLN A 16 0.02 -4.84 -9.22
CA GLN A 16 -0.28 -6.21 -8.79
C GLN A 16 0.57 -6.67 -7.58
N ASP A 17 1.79 -6.15 -7.43
CA ASP A 17 2.72 -6.56 -6.36
C ASP A 17 2.67 -5.64 -5.12
N LYS A 18 1.84 -4.59 -5.18
CA LYS A 18 1.72 -3.55 -4.15
C LYS A 18 0.57 -3.81 -3.19
N MET A 19 0.03 -5.03 -3.10
CA MET A 19 -1.01 -5.33 -2.13
C MET A 19 -0.38 -5.81 -0.81
N ALA A 20 -0.84 -5.26 0.31
CA ALA A 20 -0.60 -5.76 1.65
C ALA A 20 -1.88 -6.38 2.19
N LYS A 21 -1.74 -7.34 3.11
CA LYS A 21 -2.86 -7.87 3.87
C LYS A 21 -2.92 -7.12 5.19
N ASP A 22 -4.08 -6.56 5.48
CA ASP A 22 -4.34 -5.92 6.77
C ASP A 22 -4.47 -7.00 7.86
N PRO A 23 -3.71 -6.92 8.97
CA PRO A 23 -3.75 -7.91 10.05
C PRO A 23 -5.01 -7.83 10.92
N ILE A 24 -5.78 -6.74 10.85
CA ILE A 24 -7.02 -6.52 11.61
C ILE A 24 -8.23 -7.06 10.86
N CYS A 25 -8.45 -6.60 9.63
CA CYS A 25 -9.63 -6.99 8.86
C CYS A 25 -9.37 -8.14 7.88
N GLY A 26 -8.11 -8.50 7.63
CA GLY A 26 -7.73 -9.54 6.66
C GLY A 26 -7.89 -9.12 5.19
N MET A 27 -8.30 -7.88 4.93
CA MET A 27 -8.56 -7.37 3.58
C MET A 27 -7.26 -7.05 2.85
N ARG A 28 -7.24 -7.24 1.52
CA ARG A 28 -6.10 -6.87 0.67
C ARG A 28 -6.19 -5.40 0.30
N VAL A 29 -5.16 -4.64 0.66
CA VAL A 29 -5.09 -3.18 0.51
C VAL A 29 -3.87 -2.79 -0.31
N LYS A 30 -3.96 -1.74 -1.10
CA LYS A 30 -2.82 -1.29 -1.90
C LYS A 30 -1.85 -0.52 -1.00
N LYS A 31 -0.63 -1.02 -0.78
CA LYS A 31 0.47 -0.35 -0.06
C LYS A 31 0.73 1.10 -0.50
N ALA A 32 0.39 1.44 -1.74
CA ALA A 32 0.53 2.79 -2.28
C ALA A 32 -0.51 3.78 -1.72
N THR A 33 -1.69 3.31 -1.31
CA THR A 33 -2.78 4.12 -0.76
C THR A 33 -3.17 3.71 0.65
N ALA A 34 -2.62 2.61 1.15
CA ALA A 34 -2.85 2.09 2.48
C ALA A 34 -2.07 2.91 3.51
N LEU A 35 -2.63 3.00 4.70
CA LEU A 35 -1.94 3.57 5.84
C LEU A 35 -0.87 2.60 6.32
N LYS A 36 0.21 3.14 6.88
CA LYS A 36 1.27 2.34 7.50
C LYS A 36 1.59 2.91 8.87
N SER A 37 1.77 2.02 9.84
CA SER A 37 2.25 2.39 11.17
C SER A 37 3.48 1.57 11.51
N GLU A 38 4.41 2.18 12.22
CA GLU A 38 5.63 1.53 12.68
C GLU A 38 5.49 1.22 14.16
N LEU A 39 5.45 -0.08 14.48
CA LEU A 39 5.19 -0.56 15.83
C LEU A 39 6.20 -1.65 16.16
N GLY A 40 6.98 -1.43 17.23
CA GLY A 40 8.03 -2.36 17.66
C GLY A 40 9.13 -2.59 16.62
N GLY A 41 9.40 -1.61 15.75
CA GLY A 41 10.37 -1.72 14.65
C GLY A 41 9.86 -2.46 13.41
N GLN A 42 8.56 -2.80 13.36
CA GLN A 42 7.92 -3.43 12.21
C GLN A 42 6.91 -2.48 11.57
N THR A 43 6.97 -2.33 10.25
CA THR A 43 5.99 -1.54 9.50
C THR A 43 4.78 -2.40 9.10
N TYR A 44 3.61 -2.06 9.63
CA TYR A 44 2.32 -2.69 9.28
C TYR A 44 1.54 -1.82 8.32
N TYR A 45 0.68 -2.44 7.50
CA TYR A 45 -0.16 -1.75 6.51
C TYR A 45 -1.64 -1.99 6.81
N PHE A 46 -2.43 -0.93 6.77
CA PHE A 46 -3.84 -0.91 7.15
C PHE A 46 -4.73 -0.36 6.04
N CYS A 47 -5.95 -0.87 5.96
CA CYS A 47 -6.95 -0.41 4.99
C CYS A 47 -7.39 1.03 5.26
N SER A 48 -7.46 1.39 6.55
CA SER A 48 -8.03 2.62 7.06
C SER A 48 -7.44 2.94 8.44
N GLU A 49 -7.58 4.21 8.85
CA GLU A 49 -7.12 4.68 10.17
C GLU A 49 -7.80 3.92 11.31
N SER A 50 -9.07 3.53 11.14
CA SER A 50 -9.78 2.68 12.11
C SER A 50 -9.03 1.38 12.38
N CYS A 51 -8.55 0.68 11.35
CA CYS A 51 -7.79 -0.56 11.53
C CYS A 51 -6.44 -0.30 12.21
N GLN A 52 -5.73 0.77 11.82
CA GLN A 52 -4.50 1.15 12.51
C GLN A 52 -4.73 1.39 14.00
N ARG A 53 -5.76 2.17 14.34
CA ARG A 53 -6.06 2.50 15.74
C ARG A 53 -6.49 1.28 16.55
N THR A 54 -7.28 0.38 15.96
CA THR A 54 -7.61 -0.90 16.59
C THR A 54 -6.38 -1.79 16.77
N PHE A 55 -5.41 -1.75 15.86
CA PHE A 55 -4.15 -2.46 15.99
C PHE A 55 -3.29 -1.88 17.12
N GLU A 56 -3.13 -0.57 17.18
CA GLU A 56 -2.40 0.12 18.25
C GLU A 56 -3.01 -0.15 19.62
N SER A 57 -4.34 -0.08 19.76
CA SER A 57 -5.04 -0.40 21.00
C SER A 57 -4.91 -1.86 21.43
N GLN A 58 -4.83 -2.80 20.48
CA GLN A 58 -4.65 -4.23 20.79
C GLN A 58 -3.20 -4.58 21.16
N GLN A 59 -2.22 -3.93 20.53
CA GLN A 59 -0.79 -4.19 20.75
C GLN A 59 -0.21 -3.44 21.95
N ALA A 60 -0.88 -2.37 22.41
CA ALA A 60 -0.51 -1.61 23.60
C ALA A 60 -0.92 -2.29 24.93
N GLY A 61 -1.38 -3.55 24.89
CA GLY A 61 -1.75 -4.37 26.05
C GLY A 61 -0.63 -5.28 26.52
#